data_AF-A0A1W9MDZ5-F1
#
_entry.id   AF-A0A1W9MDZ5-F1
#
_cell.length_a   1.000
_cell.length_b   1.000
_cell.length_c   1.000
_cell.angle_alpha   90.00
_cell.angle_beta   90.00
_cell.angle_gamma   90.00
#
_symmetry.space_group_name_H-M   'P 1'
#
loop_
_entity.id
_entity.type
_entity.pdbx_description
1 polymer ?
#
loop_
_entity_poly.entity_id
_entity_poly.type
_entity_poly.pdbx_seq_one_letter_code
_entity_poly.pdbx_strand_id
1 'polypeptide(L)'
;MEDHLEHVCEQMDWDEAISVVNSPEKAMETLKTLADCFVKAPEGPVQVGVARKIFTSTSIKEVAAHYLAAFQDGIRCYPYFAAE
;
A
#
# COMPACT_ATOMS: atom_id res chain seq x y z
N MET A 1 -19.10 1.46 -1.15
CA MET A 1 -17.63 1.34 -0.96
C MET A 1 -17.07 0.43 -2.05
N GLU A 2 -17.64 -0.76 -2.22
CA GLU A 2 -17.37 -1.65 -3.37
C GLU A 2 -17.54 -0.92 -4.71
N ASP A 3 -18.68 -0.26 -4.93
CA ASP A 3 -18.96 0.51 -6.15
C ASP A 3 -17.95 1.64 -6.43
N HIS A 4 -17.38 2.24 -5.38
CA HIS A 4 -16.36 3.29 -5.53
C HIS A 4 -14.98 2.72 -5.86
N LEU A 5 -14.64 1.55 -5.30
CA LEU A 5 -13.39 0.86 -5.63
C LEU A 5 -13.41 0.38 -7.08
N GLU A 6 -14.51 -0.24 -7.50
CA GLU A 6 -14.69 -0.72 -8.87
C GLU A 6 -14.53 0.43 -9.88
N HIS A 7 -15.21 1.55 -9.64
CA HIS A 7 -15.13 2.72 -10.52
C HIS A 7 -13.71 3.34 -10.61
N VAL A 8 -12.97 3.39 -9.49
CA VAL A 8 -11.59 3.89 -9.50
C VAL A 8 -10.66 2.94 -10.26
N CYS A 9 -10.84 1.62 -10.11
CA CYS A 9 -10.06 0.62 -10.84
C CYS A 9 -10.34 0.63 -12.34
N GLU A 10 -11.58 0.90 -12.75
CA GLU A 10 -11.96 1.04 -14.17
C GLU A 10 -11.34 2.29 -14.84
N GLN A 11 -11.15 3.36 -14.08
CA GLN A 11 -10.56 4.62 -14.56
C GLN A 11 -9.05 4.67 -14.45
N MET A 12 -8.43 3.65 -13.85
CA MET A 12 -7.01 3.64 -13.60
C MET A 12 -6.23 3.40 -14.89
N ASP A 13 -5.22 4.23 -15.13
CA ASP A 13 -4.23 3.95 -16.16
C ASP A 13 -3.30 2.83 -15.67
N TRP A 14 -3.63 1.60 -16.09
CA TRP A 14 -2.88 0.42 -15.71
C TRP A 14 -1.48 0.38 -16.32
N ASP A 15 -1.27 1.01 -17.48
CA ASP A 15 0.06 1.07 -18.11
C ASP A 15 0.98 1.99 -17.30
N GLU A 16 0.47 3.13 -16.83
CA GLU A 16 1.19 3.99 -15.90
C GLU A 16 1.52 3.23 -14.60
N ALA A 17 0.53 2.56 -13.99
CA ALA A 17 0.73 1.82 -12.74
C ALA A 17 1.77 0.69 -12.88
N ILE A 18 1.72 -0.07 -13.99
CA ILE A 18 2.68 -1.14 -14.28
C ILE A 18 4.10 -0.57 -14.48
N SER A 19 4.22 0.60 -15.13
CA SER A 19 5.52 1.23 -15.35
C SER A 19 6.26 1.55 -14.04
N VAL A 20 5.50 1.78 -12.95
CA VAL A 20 6.03 2.13 -11.63
C VAL A 20 6.50 0.88 -10.84
N VAL A 21 5.97 -0.30 -11.15
CA VAL A 21 6.27 -1.57 -10.44
C VAL A 21 6.99 -2.61 -11.31
N ASN A 22 7.57 -2.18 -12.44
CA ASN A 22 8.19 -3.07 -13.42
C ASN A 22 9.51 -3.72 -12.98
N SER A 23 10.12 -3.26 -11.88
CA SER A 23 11.26 -3.90 -11.23
C SER A 23 11.16 -3.80 -9.70
N PRO A 24 11.80 -4.72 -8.95
CA PRO A 24 11.87 -4.64 -7.50
C PRO A 24 12.44 -3.30 -7.00
N GLU A 25 13.49 -2.79 -7.66
CA GLU A 25 14.14 -1.54 -7.28
C GLU A 25 13.21 -0.34 -7.45
N LYS A 26 12.48 -0.28 -8.56
CA LYS A 26 11.54 0.82 -8.84
C LYS A 26 10.32 0.78 -7.91
N ALA A 27 9.81 -0.42 -7.64
CA ALA A 27 8.74 -0.61 -6.67
C ALA A 27 9.18 -0.15 -5.27
N MET A 28 10.39 -0.49 -4.84
CA MET A 28 10.95 -0.07 -3.56
C MET A 28 11.18 1.44 -3.46
N GLU A 29 11.68 2.08 -4.52
CA GLU A 29 11.82 3.53 -4.59
C GLU A 29 10.46 4.24 -4.49
N THR A 30 9.45 3.70 -5.15
CA THR A 30 8.08 4.22 -5.12
C THR A 30 7.49 4.08 -3.72
N LEU A 31 7.61 2.91 -3.09
CA LEU A 31 7.17 2.71 -1.71
C LEU A 31 7.87 3.66 -0.75
N LYS A 32 9.17 3.92 -0.93
CA LYS A 32 9.93 4.90 -0.14
C LYS A 32 9.44 6.34 -0.34
N THR A 33 9.02 6.69 -1.55
CA THR A 33 8.46 8.03 -1.86
C THR A 33 7.08 8.20 -1.24
N LEU A 34 6.27 7.13 -1.23
CA LEU A 34 4.93 7.12 -0.65
C LEU A 34 4.96 7.02 0.88
N ALA A 35 5.92 6.28 1.44
CA ALA A 35 6.10 6.13 2.88
C ALA A 35 6.63 7.45 3.48
N ASP A 36 5.75 8.21 4.10
CA ASP A 36 6.10 9.45 4.83
C ASP A 36 6.61 9.17 6.25
N CYS A 37 6.84 7.89 6.58
CA CYS A 37 7.32 7.45 7.88
C CYS A 37 8.06 6.11 7.77
N PHE A 38 8.86 5.81 8.78
CA PHE A 38 9.47 4.49 8.98
C PHE A 38 8.68 3.73 10.04
N VAL A 39 8.27 2.51 9.71
CA VAL A 39 7.58 1.59 10.63
C VAL A 39 8.36 0.29 10.73
N LYS A 40 8.13 -0.46 11.81
CA LYS A 40 8.56 -1.85 11.92
C LYS A 40 7.37 -2.74 11.60
N ALA A 41 7.37 -3.37 10.43
CA ALA A 41 6.31 -4.30 10.07
C ALA A 41 6.53 -5.65 10.76
N PRO A 42 5.52 -6.23 11.44
CA PRO A 42 5.57 -7.62 11.85
C PRO A 42 5.29 -8.55 10.64
N GLU A 43 5.71 -9.81 10.75
CA GLU A 43 5.31 -10.85 9.79
C GLU A 43 3.83 -11.21 10.02
N GLY A 44 3.08 -11.37 8.92
CA GLY A 44 1.66 -11.69 8.94
C GLY A 44 0.73 -10.48 8.77
N PRO A 45 -0.55 -10.61 9.16
CA PRO A 45 -1.55 -9.57 8.95
C PRO A 45 -1.35 -8.37 9.89
N VAL A 46 -1.54 -7.17 9.35
CA VAL A 46 -1.38 -5.92 10.10
C VAL A 46 -2.54 -4.98 9.84
N GLN A 47 -3.24 -4.58 10.90
CA GLN A 47 -4.28 -3.56 10.76
C GLN A 47 -3.62 -2.19 10.61
N VAL A 48 -3.79 -1.56 9.44
CA VAL A 48 -3.24 -0.23 9.14
C VAL A 48 -4.29 0.88 9.17
N GLY A 49 -5.57 0.51 9.35
CA GLY A 49 -6.64 1.49 9.46
C GLY A 49 -8.03 0.86 9.48
N VAL A 50 -9.03 1.70 9.19
CA VAL A 50 -10.44 1.32 9.05
C VAL A 50 -10.91 1.60 7.63
N ALA A 51 -11.80 0.76 7.10
CA ALA A 51 -12.20 0.77 5.69
C ALA A 51 -12.75 2.14 5.23
N ARG A 52 -13.47 2.86 6.09
CA ARG A 52 -14.00 4.20 5.77
C ARG A 52 -12.92 5.25 5.46
N LYS A 53 -11.65 4.99 5.81
CA LYS A 53 -10.51 5.90 5.56
C LYS A 53 -9.58 5.42 4.44
N ILE A 54 -9.89 4.31 3.76
CA ILE A 54 -8.97 3.65 2.82
C ILE A 54 -8.44 4.57 1.71
N PHE A 55 -9.23 5.54 1.25
CA PHE A 55 -8.86 6.50 0.19
C PHE A 55 -8.19 7.79 0.70
N THR A 56 -7.70 7.80 1.94
CA THR A 56 -6.96 8.95 2.46
C THR A 56 -5.47 8.83 2.15
N SER A 57 -4.80 9.96 1.94
CA SER A 57 -3.34 10.00 1.79
C SER A 57 -2.61 9.34 2.96
N THR A 58 -3.13 9.49 4.18
CA THR A 58 -2.63 8.81 5.39
C THR A 58 -2.67 7.29 5.24
N SER A 59 -3.76 6.73 4.69
CA SER A 59 -3.89 5.28 4.52
C SER A 59 -2.92 4.72 3.48
N ILE A 60 -2.70 5.47 2.39
CA ILE A 60 -1.69 5.12 1.37
C ILE A 60 -0.29 5.11 1.97
N LYS A 61 0.06 6.16 2.74
CA LYS A 61 1.34 6.27 3.44
C LYS A 61 1.58 5.10 4.38
N GLU A 62 0.56 4.72 5.16
CA GLU A 62 0.65 3.64 6.14
C GLU A 62 0.88 2.28 5.47
N VAL A 63 0.14 1.98 4.40
CA VAL A 63 0.32 0.76 3.59
C VAL A 63 1.72 0.72 2.98
N ALA A 64 2.16 1.84 2.38
CA ALA A 64 3.47 1.94 1.77
C ALA A 64 4.60 1.71 2.78
N ALA A 65 4.50 2.29 3.98
CA ALA A 65 5.49 2.12 5.04
C ALA A 65 5.59 0.65 5.49
N HIS A 66 4.46 -0.05 5.64
CA HIS A 66 4.45 -1.46 6.04
C HIS A 66 5.04 -2.39 4.99
N TYR A 67 4.69 -2.18 3.71
CA TYR A 67 5.28 -2.97 2.63
C TYR A 67 6.77 -2.67 2.45
N LEU A 68 7.18 -1.40 2.54
CA LEU A 68 8.58 -1.02 2.47
C LEU A 68 9.41 -1.73 3.55
N ALA A 69 8.97 -1.69 4.80
CA ALA A 69 9.65 -2.35 5.91
C ALA A 69 9.71 -3.87 5.71
N ALA A 70 8.59 -4.49 5.28
CA ALA A 70 8.53 -5.93 5.07
C ALA A 70 9.47 -6.40 3.95
N PHE A 71 9.52 -5.67 2.83
CA PHE A 71 10.42 -5.99 1.73
C PHE A 71 11.89 -5.80 2.09
N GLN A 72 12.23 -4.80 2.90
CA GLN A 72 13.59 -4.61 3.42
C GLN A 72 14.03 -5.76 4.32
N ASP A 73 13.12 -6.26 5.16
CA ASP A 73 13.40 -7.33 6.12
C ASP A 73 13.22 -8.74 5.52
N GLY A 74 12.75 -8.85 4.27
CA GLY A 74 12.50 -10.13 3.60
C GLY A 74 11.36 -10.95 4.20
N ILE A 75 10.40 -10.28 4.86
CA ILE A 75 9.25 -10.90 5.52
C ILE A 75 7.96 -10.65 4.74
N ARG A 76 6.93 -11.46 5.01
CA ARG A 76 5.60 -11.28 4.42
C ARG A 76 4.70 -10.52 5.39
N CYS A 77 4.30 -9.31 5.00
CA CYS A 77 3.35 -8.48 5.72
C CYS A 77 2.06 -8.37 4.89
N TYR A 78 0.90 -8.41 5.55
CA TYR A 78 -0.41 -8.29 4.91
C TYR A 78 -1.22 -7.15 5.55
N PRO A 79 -0.93 -5.88 5.17
CA PRO A 79 -1.70 -4.73 5.61
C PRO A 79 -3.18 -4.87 5.25
N TYR A 80 -4.07 -4.61 6.20
CA TYR A 80 -5.51 -4.61 5.98
C TYR A 80 -6.20 -3.44 6.70
N PHE A 81 -7.38 -3.10 6.19
CA PHE A 81 -8.30 -2.15 6.80
C PHE A 81 -9.43 -2.93 7.46
N ALA A 82 -9.69 -2.68 8.74
CA ALA A 82 -10.81 -3.30 9.43
C ALA A 82 -12.14 -2.72 8.91
N ALA A 83 -13.13 -3.59 8.68
CA ALA A 83 -14.53 -3.18 8.73
C ALA A 83 -14.80 -2.71 10.16
N GLU A 84 -15.42 -1.55 10.34
CA GLU A 84 -15.76 -1.08 11.69
C GLU A 84 -16.87 -1.91 12.34
#